data_AF-A0A7S1WL21-F1
#
_entry.id   AF-A0A7S1WL21-F1
#
_cell.length_a   1.000
_cell.length_b   1.000
_cell.length_c   1.000
_cell.angle_alpha   90.00
_cell.angle_beta   90.00
_cell.angle_gamma   90.00
#
_symmetry.space_group_name_H-M   'P 1'
#
loop_
_entity.id
_entity.type
_entity.pdbx_description
1 polymer ?
#
loop_
_entity_poly.entity_id
_entity_poly.type
_entity_poly.pdbx_seq_one_letter_code
_entity_poly.pdbx_strand_id
1 'polypeptide(L)'
;RRMMKSVIVQCQAKYEKDVECGGGYVKLGPKMPDPTAFGDPTVYNIMFGPDKCGYESRTHLILNYKGKNTLKQTNLPYRQDGEGLSHLYRMVIKPDNTIRVEIDAELIYEGSIKEDWEMLKPKEIDDPSEKKPADWLDESMIDD
;
A
#
# COMPACT_ATOMS: atom_id res chain seq x y z
N ARG A 1 -13.39 -17.77 2.42
CA ARG A 1 -12.33 -18.76 2.73
C ARG A 1 -11.30 -18.07 3.62
N ARG A 2 -11.04 -18.58 4.83
CA ARG A 2 -10.01 -18.02 5.73
C ARG A 2 -8.64 -18.45 5.22
N MET A 3 -7.68 -17.54 5.07
CA MET A 3 -6.30 -17.92 4.75
C MET A 3 -5.75 -18.77 5.90
N MET A 4 -5.13 -19.90 5.61
CA MET A 4 -4.53 -20.81 6.60
C MET A 4 -3.00 -20.77 6.58
N LYS A 5 -2.41 -20.06 5.60
CA LYS A 5 -0.97 -19.95 5.40
C LYS A 5 -0.60 -18.52 5.05
N SER A 6 0.62 -18.13 5.42
CA SER A 6 1.18 -16.84 5.04
C SER A 6 1.52 -16.81 3.56
N VAL A 7 1.38 -15.64 2.93
CA VAL A 7 1.87 -15.35 1.59
C VAL A 7 3.12 -14.50 1.73
N ILE A 8 4.22 -14.95 1.13
CA ILE A 8 5.50 -14.23 1.12
C ILE A 8 5.84 -13.91 -0.34
N VAL A 9 6.05 -12.64 -0.64
CA VAL A 9 6.51 -12.17 -1.94
C VAL A 9 7.84 -11.47 -1.72
N GLN A 10 8.85 -11.86 -2.49
CA GLN A 10 10.16 -11.25 -2.45
C GLN A 10 10.66 -11.01 -3.87
N CYS A 11 11.08 -9.79 -4.18
CA CYS A 11 11.66 -9.41 -5.46
C CYS A 11 12.87 -8.51 -5.26
N GLN A 12 13.76 -8.46 -6.24
CA GLN A 12 14.87 -7.50 -6.29
C GLN A 12 14.61 -6.53 -7.43
N ALA A 13 14.81 -5.25 -7.16
CA ALA A 13 14.82 -4.22 -8.19
C ALA A 13 16.19 -3.55 -8.19
N LYS A 14 16.72 -3.33 -9.40
CA LYS A 14 18.01 -2.67 -9.63
C LYS A 14 17.79 -1.60 -10.69
N TYR A 15 18.08 -0.36 -10.35
CA TYR A 15 18.06 0.74 -11.30
C TYR A 15 19.50 1.02 -11.73
N GLU A 16 19.84 0.67 -12.97
CA GLU A 16 21.20 0.86 -13.52
C GLU A 16 21.56 2.34 -13.71
N LYS A 17 20.55 3.21 -13.69
CA LYS A 17 20.65 4.67 -13.79
C LYS A 17 19.57 5.29 -12.93
N ASP A 18 19.73 6.58 -12.63
CA ASP A 18 18.63 7.33 -12.03
C ASP A 18 17.40 7.34 -12.93
N VAL A 19 16.28 6.88 -12.36
CA VAL A 19 14.97 6.88 -13.02
C VAL A 19 14.26 8.19 -12.73
N GLU A 20 13.83 8.89 -13.79
CA GLU A 20 12.96 10.06 -13.68
C GLU A 20 11.49 9.64 -13.45
N CYS A 21 11.00 8.70 -14.25
CA CYS A 21 9.69 8.07 -14.05
C CYS A 21 9.70 6.60 -14.51
N GLY A 22 9.33 5.68 -13.60
CA GLY A 22 9.31 4.25 -13.85
C GLY A 22 9.03 3.43 -12.58
N GLY A 23 8.33 2.30 -12.78
CA GLY A 23 7.98 1.35 -11.74
C GLY A 23 8.80 0.06 -11.81
N GLY A 24 9.20 -0.45 -10.64
CA GLY A 24 9.88 -1.74 -10.45
C GLY A 24 9.04 -2.75 -9.68
N TYR A 25 7.72 -2.54 -9.62
CA TYR A 25 6.78 -3.38 -8.86
C TYR A 25 6.31 -4.62 -9.62
N VAL A 26 5.87 -5.62 -8.86
CA VAL A 26 5.24 -6.84 -9.38
C VAL A 26 3.73 -6.82 -9.14
N LYS A 27 2.96 -7.46 -10.03
CA LYS A 27 1.52 -7.71 -9.84
C LYS A 27 1.28 -9.21 -9.67
N LEU A 28 0.57 -9.60 -8.63
CA LEU A 28 0.14 -10.97 -8.38
C LEU A 28 -1.37 -11.05 -8.52
N GLY A 29 -1.85 -11.88 -9.43
CA GLY A 29 -3.27 -11.99 -9.77
C GLY A 29 -3.75 -13.44 -9.87
N PRO A 30 -5.05 -13.63 -10.15
CA PRO A 30 -5.57 -14.94 -10.51
C PRO A 30 -4.89 -15.47 -11.78
N LYS A 31 -4.96 -16.79 -11.98
CA LYS A 31 -4.49 -17.41 -13.23
C LYS A 31 -5.25 -16.81 -14.42
N MET A 32 -4.51 -16.29 -15.39
CA MET A 32 -5.07 -15.81 -16.64
C MET A 32 -5.26 -16.96 -17.64
N PRO A 33 -6.33 -16.96 -18.46
CA PRO A 33 -6.49 -17.92 -19.55
C PRO A 33 -5.43 -17.74 -20.64
N ASP A 34 -5.11 -16.49 -20.96
CA ASP A 34 -4.15 -16.09 -21.99
C ASP A 34 -3.14 -15.08 -21.40
N PRO A 35 -1.88 -15.48 -21.17
CA PRO A 35 -0.82 -14.59 -20.69
C PRO A 35 -0.50 -13.41 -21.62
N THR A 36 -0.77 -13.53 -22.93
CA THR A 36 -0.47 -12.46 -23.90
C THR A 36 -1.41 -11.26 -23.77
N ALA A 37 -2.56 -11.45 -23.13
CA ALA A 37 -3.49 -10.39 -22.77
C ALA A 37 -3.04 -9.59 -21.54
N PHE A 38 -1.86 -9.88 -20.96
CA PHE A 38 -1.35 -9.11 -19.83
C PHE A 38 -1.02 -7.68 -20.26
N GLY A 39 -1.67 -6.72 -19.63
CA GLY A 39 -1.55 -5.30 -19.93
C GLY A 39 -2.44 -4.47 -19.03
N ASP A 40 -2.57 -3.19 -19.35
CA ASP A 40 -3.57 -2.35 -18.70
C ASP A 40 -4.87 -2.37 -19.52
N PRO A 41 -6.01 -2.85 -19.00
CA PRO A 41 -6.25 -3.33 -17.63
C PRO A 41 -6.08 -4.85 -17.46
N THR A 42 -5.37 -5.27 -16.40
CA THR A 42 -5.32 -6.66 -15.92
C THR A 42 -5.65 -6.69 -14.43
N VAL A 43 -6.56 -7.58 -14.04
CA VAL A 43 -6.94 -7.77 -12.63
C VAL A 43 -5.78 -8.41 -11.86
N TYR A 44 -5.42 -7.80 -10.74
CA TYR A 44 -4.44 -8.32 -9.79
C TYR A 44 -5.02 -8.27 -8.38
N ASN A 45 -4.52 -9.14 -7.49
CA ASN A 45 -4.86 -9.17 -6.08
C ASN A 45 -3.90 -8.30 -5.26
N ILE A 46 -2.62 -8.28 -5.64
CA ILE A 46 -1.55 -7.57 -4.94
C ILE A 46 -0.67 -6.88 -5.98
N MET A 47 -0.32 -5.63 -5.76
CA MET A 47 0.79 -4.95 -6.45
C MET A 47 1.78 -4.48 -5.40
N PHE A 48 3.05 -4.86 -5.54
CA PHE A 48 4.08 -4.60 -4.54
C PHE A 48 5.44 -4.29 -5.19
N GLY A 49 6.10 -3.23 -4.71
CA GLY A 49 7.46 -2.87 -5.10
C GLY A 49 7.66 -1.38 -5.37
N PRO A 50 8.88 -0.95 -5.75
CA PRO A 50 9.23 0.46 -5.89
C PRO A 50 8.56 1.12 -7.10
N ASP A 51 8.24 2.39 -6.96
CA ASP A 51 7.75 3.26 -8.02
C ASP A 51 8.22 4.70 -7.79
N LYS A 52 8.66 5.34 -8.87
CA LYS A 52 9.12 6.72 -8.87
C LYS A 52 8.59 7.41 -10.10
N CYS A 53 8.03 8.60 -9.96
CA CYS A 53 7.68 9.47 -11.07
C CYS A 53 7.82 10.94 -10.66
N GLY A 54 8.84 11.61 -11.20
CA GLY A 54 9.23 12.96 -10.81
C GLY A 54 9.62 13.02 -9.33
N TYR A 55 8.92 13.88 -8.59
CA TYR A 55 9.14 14.06 -7.14
C TYR A 55 8.42 13.02 -6.29
N GLU A 56 7.50 12.26 -6.86
CA GLU A 56 6.82 11.20 -6.13
C GLU A 56 7.63 9.92 -6.19
N SER A 57 7.96 9.37 -5.02
CA SER A 57 8.59 8.06 -4.92
C SER A 57 8.04 7.31 -3.73
N ARG A 58 7.71 6.04 -3.93
CA ARG A 58 7.17 5.16 -2.88
C ARG A 58 7.43 3.70 -3.20
N THR A 59 7.33 2.84 -2.19
CA THR A 59 7.09 1.42 -2.40
C THR A 59 5.58 1.19 -2.40
N HIS A 60 5.02 0.78 -3.53
CA HIS A 60 3.60 0.44 -3.61
C HIS A 60 3.32 -0.82 -2.80
N LEU A 61 2.19 -0.79 -2.10
CA LEU A 61 1.54 -1.98 -1.55
C LEU A 61 0.03 -1.80 -1.72
N ILE A 62 -0.46 -2.25 -2.87
CA ILE A 62 -1.87 -2.15 -3.26
C ILE A 62 -2.50 -3.52 -3.15
N LEU A 63 -3.68 -3.55 -2.55
CA LEU A 63 -4.44 -4.77 -2.34
C LEU A 63 -5.80 -4.61 -3.01
N ASN A 64 -6.21 -5.61 -3.80
CA ASN A 64 -7.55 -5.63 -4.38
C ASN A 64 -8.54 -6.25 -3.39
N TYR A 65 -9.60 -5.52 -3.09
CA TYR A 65 -10.71 -6.02 -2.30
C TYR A 65 -12.03 -5.71 -2.99
N LYS A 66 -12.81 -6.75 -3.29
CA LYS A 66 -14.11 -6.66 -3.98
C LYS A 66 -14.04 -5.88 -5.29
N GLY A 67 -12.98 -6.08 -6.07
CA GLY A 67 -12.80 -5.44 -7.37
C GLY A 67 -12.25 -4.01 -7.31
N LYS A 68 -12.04 -3.44 -6.11
CA LYS A 68 -11.39 -2.15 -5.92
C LYS A 68 -9.92 -2.34 -5.53
N ASN A 69 -9.03 -1.67 -6.25
CA ASN A 69 -7.62 -1.55 -5.86
C ASN A 69 -7.50 -0.49 -4.77
N THR A 70 -7.11 -0.88 -3.56
CA THR A 70 -6.96 0.01 -2.41
C THR A 70 -5.48 0.17 -2.09
N LEU A 71 -5.00 1.42 -2.06
CA LEU A 71 -3.64 1.76 -1.68
C LEU A 71 -3.50 1.73 -0.15
N LYS A 72 -2.29 1.48 0.33
CA LYS A 72 -1.95 1.74 1.74
C LYS A 72 -2.11 3.24 2.01
N GLN A 73 -2.71 3.61 3.15
CA GLN A 73 -2.93 5.01 3.50
C GLN A 73 -1.62 5.80 3.70
N THR A 74 -0.60 5.17 4.28
CA THR A 74 0.74 5.77 4.45
C THR A 74 1.68 5.23 3.39
N ASN A 75 2.45 6.11 2.75
CA ASN A 75 3.47 5.71 1.79
C ASN A 75 4.57 4.91 2.50
N LEU A 76 4.99 3.80 1.88
CA LEU A 76 6.22 3.11 2.26
C LEU A 76 7.39 3.76 1.53
N PRO A 77 8.58 3.87 2.15
CA PRO A 77 9.73 4.52 1.56
C PRO A 77 10.13 3.83 0.25
N TYR A 78 10.50 4.63 -0.73
CA TYR A 78 11.27 4.21 -1.89
C TYR A 78 12.74 4.09 -1.51
N ARG A 79 13.48 3.19 -2.17
CA ARG A 79 14.92 3.02 -1.93
C ARG A 79 15.67 2.93 -3.24
N GLN A 80 16.66 3.79 -3.40
CA GLN A 80 17.65 3.76 -4.46
C GLN A 80 18.90 4.47 -3.95
N ASP A 81 19.87 3.71 -3.47
CA ASP A 81 21.09 4.23 -2.84
C ASP A 81 22.20 4.48 -3.89
N GLY A 82 21.84 5.10 -5.02
CA GLY A 82 22.70 5.33 -6.17
C GLY A 82 22.38 4.45 -7.38
N GLU A 83 23.24 4.52 -8.40
CA GLU A 83 23.09 3.75 -9.64
C GLU A 83 23.68 2.34 -9.50
N GLY A 84 23.02 1.35 -10.07
CA GLY A 84 23.54 0.00 -10.18
C GLY A 84 23.51 -0.81 -8.88
N LEU A 85 22.82 -0.35 -7.84
CA LEU A 85 22.58 -1.13 -6.63
C LEU A 85 21.23 -1.83 -6.68
N SER A 86 21.22 -3.08 -6.20
CA SER A 86 20.00 -3.89 -6.11
C SER A 86 19.44 -3.79 -4.70
N HIS A 87 18.14 -3.52 -4.60
CA HIS A 87 17.42 -3.54 -3.33
C HIS A 87 16.43 -4.70 -3.30
N LEU A 88 16.39 -5.42 -2.19
CA LEU A 88 15.54 -6.58 -1.95
C LEU A 88 14.26 -6.16 -1.23
N TYR A 89 13.12 -6.27 -1.90
CA TYR A 89 11.81 -5.97 -1.33
C TYR A 89 11.12 -7.27 -0.90
N ARG A 90 10.66 -7.33 0.35
CA ARG A 90 9.89 -8.47 0.86
C ARG A 90 8.61 -8.01 1.53
N MET A 91 7.51 -8.65 1.18
CA MET A 91 6.21 -8.51 1.84
C MET A 91 5.75 -9.88 2.36
N VAL A 92 5.28 -9.91 3.60
CA VAL A 92 4.67 -11.08 4.25
C VAL A 92 3.26 -10.73 4.70
N ILE A 93 2.25 -11.42 4.15
CA ILE A 93 0.86 -11.34 4.61
C ILE A 93 0.57 -12.59 5.44
N LYS A 94 0.18 -12.42 6.70
CA LYS A 94 -0.14 -13.52 7.61
C LYS A 94 -1.65 -13.83 7.63
N PRO A 95 -2.06 -15.06 8.04
CA PRO A 95 -3.46 -15.46 8.18
C PRO A 95 -4.35 -14.61 9.10
N ASP A 96 -3.73 -13.88 10.03
CA ASP A 96 -4.41 -12.97 10.98
C ASP A 96 -4.70 -11.58 10.37
N ASN A 97 -4.39 -11.37 9.09
CA ASN A 97 -4.48 -10.11 8.36
C ASN A 97 -3.44 -9.06 8.78
N THR A 98 -2.32 -9.48 9.37
CA THR A 98 -1.16 -8.61 9.53
C THR A 98 -0.25 -8.66 8.30
N ILE A 99 0.40 -7.55 8.01
CA ILE A 99 1.40 -7.41 6.96
C ILE A 99 2.71 -6.93 7.56
N ARG A 100 3.82 -7.52 7.08
CA ARG A 100 5.18 -7.07 7.32
C ARG A 100 5.85 -6.75 6.00
N VAL A 101 6.53 -5.61 5.91
CA VAL A 101 7.32 -5.19 4.75
C VAL A 101 8.75 -4.91 5.18
N GLU A 102 9.69 -5.44 4.41
CA GLU A 102 11.12 -5.24 4.59
C GLU A 102 11.76 -4.81 3.28
N ILE A 103 12.80 -3.97 3.40
CA ILE A 103 13.70 -3.61 2.30
C ILE A 103 15.11 -3.93 2.77
N ASP A 104 15.87 -4.71 2.01
CA ASP A 104 17.21 -5.17 2.37
C ASP A 104 17.28 -5.86 3.74
N ALA A 105 16.24 -6.65 4.04
CA ALA A 105 16.01 -7.32 5.33
C ALA A 105 15.83 -6.38 6.55
N GLU A 106 15.76 -5.07 6.33
CA GLU A 106 15.37 -4.08 7.34
C GLU A 106 13.85 -4.00 7.43
N LEU A 107 13.30 -3.99 8.65
CA LEU A 107 11.86 -3.85 8.88
C LEU A 107 11.43 -2.40 8.64
N ILE A 108 10.60 -2.20 7.61
CA ILE A 108 10.11 -0.89 7.21
C ILE A 108 8.68 -0.66 7.69
N TYR A 109 7.88 -1.73 7.77
CA TYR A 109 6.50 -1.63 8.24
C TYR A 109 6.02 -2.98 8.80
N GLU A 110 5.27 -2.94 9.90
CA GLU A 110 4.46 -4.05 10.40
C GLU A 110 3.13 -3.49 10.91
N GLY A 111 2.01 -4.06 10.48
CA GLY A 111 0.68 -3.56 10.83
C GLY A 111 -0.46 -4.44 10.33
N SER A 112 -1.68 -3.91 10.35
CA SER A 112 -2.92 -4.64 10.08
C SER A 112 -3.61 -4.14 8.82
N ILE A 113 -4.07 -5.05 7.95
CA ILE A 113 -4.81 -4.69 6.73
C ILE A 113 -6.04 -3.82 7.04
N LYS A 114 -6.70 -4.08 8.18
CA LYS A 114 -7.93 -3.39 8.56
C LYS A 114 -7.73 -1.93 8.97
N GLU A 115 -6.52 -1.57 9.36
CA GLU A 115 -6.18 -0.26 9.89
C GLU A 115 -5.51 0.59 8.83
N ASP A 116 -4.63 -0.01 8.03
CA ASP A 116 -3.79 0.71 7.06
C ASP A 116 -4.38 0.76 5.63
N TRP A 117 -5.50 0.08 5.37
CA TRP A 117 -6.24 0.11 4.09
C TRP A 117 -7.74 0.34 4.29
N GLU A 118 -8.30 1.26 3.50
CA GLU A 118 -9.73 1.57 3.47
C GLU A 118 -10.53 0.52 2.69
N MET A 119 -10.61 -0.69 3.24
CA MET A 119 -11.33 -1.82 2.64
C MET A 119 -12.65 -2.11 3.31
N LEU A 120 -12.76 -1.79 4.59
CA LEU A 120 -13.95 -2.03 5.39
C LEU A 120 -14.72 -0.73 5.52
N LYS A 121 -16.03 -0.85 5.75
CA LYS A 121 -16.81 0.32 6.17
C LYS A 121 -16.20 0.88 7.47
N PRO A 122 -16.23 2.19 7.67
CA PRO A 122 -15.80 2.80 8.93
C PRO A 122 -16.38 2.04 10.12
N LYS A 123 -15.57 1.81 11.16
CA LYS A 123 -16.05 1.19 12.41
C LYS A 123 -17.04 2.12 13.13
N GLU A 124 -16.88 3.42 12.94
CA GLU A 124 -17.70 4.48 13.48
C GLU A 124 -18.47 5.14 12.34
N ILE A 125 -19.78 5.25 12.50
CA ILE A 125 -20.65 6.06 11.65
C ILE A 125 -20.94 7.27 12.52
N ASP A 126 -20.59 8.48 12.08
CA ASP A 126 -21.00 9.70 12.78
C ASP A 126 -22.51 9.64 12.99
N ASP A 127 -22.97 9.84 14.23
CA ASP A 127 -24.40 9.76 14.56
C ASP A 127 -25.13 10.87 13.78
N PRO A 128 -26.05 10.56 12.86
CA PRO A 128 -26.78 11.59 12.12
C PRO A 128 -27.64 12.49 13.03
N SER A 129 -27.83 12.09 14.29
CA SER A 129 -28.53 12.84 15.32
C SER A 129 -27.62 13.72 16.18
N GLU A 130 -26.29 13.63 16.01
CA GLU A 130 -25.34 14.52 16.66
C GLU A 130 -25.47 15.93 16.08
N LYS A 131 -26.31 16.74 16.73
CA LYS A 131 -26.34 18.19 16.53
C LYS A 131 -25.35 18.80 17.52
N LYS A 132 -24.52 19.72 17.03
CA LYS A 132 -23.70 20.62 17.88
C LYS A 132 -24.59 21.13 19.03
N PRO A 133 -24.22 20.91 20.31
CA PRO A 133 -24.94 21.47 21.44
C PRO A 133 -25.10 22.98 21.26
N ALA A 134 -26.28 23.52 21.57
CA ALA A 134 -26.55 24.96 21.46
C ALA A 134 -25.61 25.82 22.33
N ASP A 135 -24.95 25.21 23.32
CA ASP A 135 -24.01 25.84 24.26
C ASP A 135 -22.55 25.84 23.79
N TRP A 136 -22.28 25.39 22.56
CA TRP A 136 -20.93 25.41 22.01
C TRP A 136 -20.60 26.81 21.49
N LEU A 137 -20.06 27.64 22.38
CA LEU A 137 -19.48 28.94 22.07
C LEU A 137 -18.23 28.74 21.19
N ASP A 138 -18.32 29.11 19.91
CA ASP A 138 -17.13 29.37 19.09
C ASP A 138 -16.61 30.77 19.44
N GLU A 139 -16.09 30.97 20.65
CA GLU A 139 -15.37 32.19 20.97
C GLU A 139 -13.96 32.11 20.35
N SER A 140 -13.87 32.58 19.11
CA SER A 140 -12.61 32.90 18.46
C SER A 140 -11.92 34.05 19.19
N MET A 141 -10.82 33.73 19.89
CA MET A 141 -9.72 34.60 20.29
C MET A 141 -10.08 35.79 21.20
N ILE A 142 -9.59 35.75 22.44
CA ILE A 142 -9.42 36.96 23.27
C ILE A 142 -8.17 37.67 22.76
N ASP A 143 -8.30 38.93 22.33
CA ASP A 143 -7.17 39.84 22.11
C ASP A 143 -6.59 40.25 23.49
N ASP A 144 -5.27 40.13 23.65
CA ASP A 144 -4.50 40.53 24.87
C ASP A 144 -4.52 42.06 25.11
#